data_AF-A0A090QDB5-F1
#
_entry.id   AF-A0A090QDB5-F1
#
_cell.length_a   1.000
_cell.length_b   1.000
_cell.length_c   1.000
_cell.angle_alpha   90.00
_cell.angle_beta   90.00
_cell.angle_gamma   90.00
#
_symmetry.space_group_name_H-M   'P 1'
#
loop_
_entity.id
_entity.type
_entity.pdbx_description
1 polymer ?
#
loop_
_entity_poly.entity_id
_entity_poly.type
_entity_poly.pdbx_seq_one_letter_code
_entity_poly.pdbx_strand_id
1 'polypeptide(L)'
;MKKSSLLAKIGLIITVIIVLTSCNAIKRVPEGKKLLVDNTILVDSVAPPKDPRVKTLLVQQPNNRILTVPVGLHFYNLARPHRDSIYLKWMQENPNGLKRRNKILSEKQTIQLGQSLVDFNSWIKRTGEEPAILELDDITKSKERLRAWYWNQGWFNTEVTHEIIDSDKKQRAEVVYTIKKHQSYKVDSIKTRISSPLVDSLYQANTQGQLITAGEQYYTPDFNAERDRLMTLFRNNGIFYMEKEFIKFEGDTVNTKHKANIAVIIDDREIKDGDSIIKKPFLIHKISKINVYPDYEEALASSIPDTTRYKNINIIRYGGEKKYRNFVLADAIFFHEGDIYRDIDRDRTFNRITELKSFYTPSIRLEPDPADSTGVSLIANILLTSKRNSS
;
A
#
# COMPACT_ATOMS: atom_id res chain seq x y z
N MET A 1 6.56 -57.24 8.44
CA MET A 1 5.30 -56.53 8.10
C MET A 1 5.42 -55.02 7.80
N LYS A 2 6.52 -54.32 8.12
CA LYS A 2 6.65 -52.86 7.81
C LYS A 2 6.97 -52.49 6.34
N LYS A 3 7.62 -53.38 5.57
CA LYS A 3 8.01 -53.10 4.16
C LYS A 3 6.81 -53.07 3.18
N SER A 4 5.78 -53.91 3.39
CA SER A 4 4.62 -53.95 2.46
C SER A 4 3.75 -52.69 2.58
N SER A 5 3.60 -52.11 3.77
CA SER A 5 2.86 -50.85 3.94
C SER A 5 3.58 -49.65 3.30
N LEU A 6 4.92 -49.68 3.24
CA LEU A 6 5.70 -48.64 2.59
C LEU A 6 5.53 -48.71 1.06
N LEU A 7 5.62 -49.91 0.48
CA LEU A 7 5.41 -50.13 -0.95
C LEU A 7 3.97 -49.77 -1.38
N ALA A 8 2.95 -50.11 -0.57
CA ALA A 8 1.57 -49.73 -0.85
C ALA A 8 1.35 -48.21 -0.80
N LYS A 9 1.97 -47.50 0.15
CA LYS A 9 1.94 -46.03 0.22
C LYS A 9 2.64 -45.39 -0.98
N ILE A 10 3.79 -45.92 -1.39
CA ILE A 10 4.52 -45.46 -2.57
C ILE A 10 3.67 -45.70 -3.83
N GLY A 11 3.05 -46.89 -3.97
CA GLY A 11 2.16 -47.22 -5.07
C GLY A 11 0.92 -46.33 -5.15
N LEU A 12 0.30 -46.00 -4.01
CA LEU A 12 -0.81 -45.04 -3.94
C LEU A 12 -0.36 -43.65 -4.41
N ILE A 13 0.79 -43.16 -3.93
CA ILE A 13 1.33 -41.85 -4.31
C ILE A 13 1.62 -41.81 -5.82
N ILE A 14 2.24 -42.85 -6.37
CA ILE A 14 2.51 -42.97 -7.82
C ILE A 14 1.19 -42.97 -8.61
N THR A 15 0.18 -43.71 -8.14
CA THR A 15 -1.13 -43.76 -8.79
C THR A 15 -1.82 -42.40 -8.79
N VAL A 16 -1.77 -41.69 -7.67
CA VAL A 16 -2.32 -40.33 -7.54
C VAL A 16 -1.58 -39.36 -8.46
N ILE A 17 -0.25 -39.44 -8.55
CA ILE A 17 0.55 -38.61 -9.48
C ILE A 17 0.15 -38.91 -10.93
N ILE A 18 0.02 -40.18 -11.33
CA ILE A 18 -0.40 -40.57 -12.68
C ILE A 18 -1.78 -39.97 -13.02
N VAL A 19 -2.75 -40.08 -12.11
CA VAL A 19 -4.10 -39.53 -12.30
C VAL A 19 -4.09 -38.00 -12.39
N LEU A 20 -3.24 -37.32 -11.62
CA LEU A 20 -3.12 -35.86 -11.70
C LEU A 20 -2.43 -35.41 -13.00
N THR A 21 -1.45 -36.15 -13.50
CA THR A 21 -0.75 -35.82 -14.76
C THR A 21 -1.58 -36.10 -16.02
N SER A 22 -2.56 -37.02 -15.96
CA SER A 22 -3.47 -37.28 -17.08
C SER A 22 -4.63 -36.28 -17.18
N CYS A 23 -4.80 -35.40 -16.19
CA CYS A 23 -5.84 -34.39 -16.19
C CYS A 23 -5.60 -33.32 -17.27
N ASN A 24 -6.63 -33.05 -18.06
CA ASN A 24 -6.57 -32.02 -19.09
C ASN A 24 -6.56 -30.62 -18.46
N ALA A 25 -5.40 -29.96 -18.43
CA ALA A 25 -5.24 -28.58 -17.93
C ALA A 25 -6.04 -27.54 -18.74
N ILE A 26 -6.24 -27.75 -20.04
CA ILE A 26 -6.95 -26.79 -20.91
C ILE A 26 -8.47 -27.00 -20.94
N LYS A 27 -9.03 -27.90 -20.11
CA LYS A 27 -10.46 -28.22 -20.07
C LYS A 27 -11.39 -27.00 -19.88
N ARG A 28 -10.89 -25.95 -19.23
CA ARG A 28 -11.65 -24.71 -18.93
C ARG A 28 -11.12 -23.49 -19.65
N VAL A 29 -10.20 -23.68 -20.61
CA VAL A 29 -9.68 -22.60 -21.45
C VAL A 29 -10.67 -22.38 -22.60
N PRO A 30 -11.19 -21.16 -22.82
CA PRO A 30 -12.11 -20.88 -23.91
C PRO A 30 -11.48 -21.14 -25.29
N GLU A 31 -12.33 -21.38 -26.29
CA GLU A 31 -11.88 -21.52 -27.67
C GLU A 31 -11.24 -20.21 -28.18
N GLY A 32 -10.16 -20.32 -28.97
CA GLY A 32 -9.38 -19.17 -29.42
C GLY A 32 -8.48 -18.53 -28.36
N LYS A 33 -8.62 -18.89 -27.08
CA LYS A 33 -7.77 -18.43 -25.98
C LYS A 33 -6.65 -19.44 -25.68
N LYS A 34 -5.59 -18.94 -25.04
CA LYS A 34 -4.40 -19.72 -24.66
C LYS A 34 -4.19 -19.66 -23.14
N LEU A 35 -3.82 -20.78 -22.55
CA LEU A 35 -3.35 -20.87 -21.17
C LEU A 35 -1.91 -20.35 -21.09
N LEU A 36 -1.67 -19.38 -20.23
CA LEU A 36 -0.34 -18.90 -19.90
C LEU A 36 0.40 -19.99 -19.12
N VAL A 37 1.47 -20.52 -19.72
CA VAL A 37 2.27 -21.58 -19.08
C VAL A 37 3.55 -21.05 -18.44
N ASP A 38 4.10 -19.96 -18.94
CA ASP A 38 5.30 -19.37 -18.36
C ASP A 38 5.42 -17.89 -18.72
N ASN A 39 6.20 -17.17 -17.93
CA ASN A 39 6.62 -15.81 -18.19
C ASN A 39 8.14 -15.72 -18.04
N THR A 40 8.83 -15.42 -19.13
CA THR A 40 10.27 -15.20 -19.11
C THR A 40 10.58 -13.71 -19.21
N ILE A 41 11.51 -13.23 -18.40
CA ILE A 41 12.00 -11.85 -18.46
C ILE A 41 13.48 -11.87 -18.79
N LEU A 42 13.85 -11.27 -19.92
CA LEU A 42 15.22 -11.11 -20.38
C LEU A 42 15.62 -9.65 -20.29
N VAL A 43 16.76 -9.37 -19.67
CA VAL A 43 17.35 -8.03 -19.51
C VAL A 43 18.63 -7.98 -20.33
N ASP A 44 18.72 -6.96 -21.19
CA ASP A 44 19.83 -6.76 -22.13
C ASP A 44 20.11 -8.04 -22.94
N SER A 45 19.02 -8.62 -23.47
CA SER A 45 18.97 -9.77 -24.38
C SER A 45 19.35 -11.15 -23.85
N VAL A 46 19.94 -11.29 -22.65
CA VAL A 46 20.43 -12.61 -22.20
C VAL A 46 20.33 -12.86 -20.69
N ALA A 47 20.26 -11.82 -19.86
CA ALA A 47 20.30 -12.02 -18.42
C ALA A 47 18.89 -12.09 -17.81
N PRO A 48 18.59 -13.06 -16.93
CA PRO A 48 17.43 -12.91 -16.06
C PRO A 48 17.62 -11.67 -15.17
N PRO A 49 16.53 -11.03 -14.71
CA PRO A 49 16.65 -9.87 -13.83
C PRO A 49 17.38 -10.25 -12.54
N LYS A 50 18.39 -9.46 -12.17
CA LYS A 50 19.15 -9.66 -10.92
C LYS A 50 18.27 -9.46 -9.68
N ASP A 51 17.31 -8.54 -9.76
CA ASP A 51 16.41 -8.22 -8.67
C ASP A 51 15.14 -9.10 -8.76
N PRO A 52 14.83 -9.92 -7.74
CA PRO A 52 13.67 -10.80 -7.75
C PRO A 52 12.34 -10.04 -7.82
N ARG A 53 12.29 -8.77 -7.40
CA ARG A 53 11.09 -7.92 -7.46
C ARG A 53 10.64 -7.65 -8.89
N VAL A 54 11.53 -7.77 -9.88
CA VAL A 54 11.16 -7.55 -11.29
C VAL A 54 10.09 -8.56 -11.75
N LYS A 55 10.15 -9.80 -11.26
CA LYS A 55 9.16 -10.83 -11.61
C LYS A 55 7.76 -10.53 -11.07
N THR A 56 7.66 -9.81 -9.95
CA THR A 56 6.37 -9.45 -9.34
C THR A 56 5.69 -8.29 -10.06
N LEU A 57 6.36 -7.67 -11.04
CA LEU A 57 5.79 -6.58 -11.84
C LEU A 57 4.83 -7.07 -12.93
N LEU A 58 4.92 -8.34 -13.32
CA LEU A 58 4.00 -8.92 -14.30
C LEU A 58 2.61 -9.05 -13.68
N VAL A 59 1.61 -8.53 -14.40
CA VAL A 59 0.20 -8.51 -13.96
C VAL A 59 -0.37 -9.92 -13.92
N GLN A 60 -0.21 -10.66 -15.02
CA GLN A 60 -0.62 -12.06 -15.11
C GLN A 60 0.55 -12.97 -14.73
N GLN A 61 0.26 -13.98 -13.92
CA GLN A 61 1.21 -15.04 -13.55
C GLN A 61 0.62 -16.39 -13.98
N PRO A 62 1.43 -17.35 -14.43
CA PRO A 62 0.95 -18.69 -14.70
C PRO A 62 0.42 -19.34 -13.41
N ASN A 63 -0.49 -20.32 -13.56
CA ASN A 63 -0.96 -21.12 -12.42
C ASN A 63 0.20 -21.73 -11.64
N ASN A 64 0.08 -21.74 -10.31
CA ASN A 64 1.15 -22.23 -9.44
C ASN A 64 1.38 -23.72 -9.69
N ARG A 65 2.65 -24.09 -9.74
CA ARG A 65 3.07 -25.47 -9.94
C ARG A 65 3.71 -26.02 -8.69
N ILE A 66 3.32 -27.24 -8.34
CA ILE A 66 4.10 -28.06 -7.42
C ILE A 66 5.01 -28.90 -8.30
N LEU A 67 6.32 -28.65 -8.23
CA LEU A 67 7.31 -29.16 -9.18
C LEU A 67 6.97 -28.71 -10.61
N THR A 68 6.36 -29.59 -11.42
CA THR A 68 6.00 -29.33 -12.82
C THR A 68 4.49 -29.36 -13.06
N VAL A 69 3.70 -29.69 -12.04
CA VAL A 69 2.26 -29.96 -12.18
C VAL A 69 1.43 -28.82 -11.59
N PRO A 70 0.51 -28.21 -12.36
CA PRO A 70 -0.38 -27.16 -11.87
C PRO A 70 -1.56 -27.78 -11.12
N VAL A 71 -1.31 -28.28 -9.90
CA VAL A 71 -2.30 -29.02 -9.10
C VAL A 71 -3.56 -28.20 -8.84
N GLY A 72 -3.42 -26.90 -8.53
CA GLY A 72 -4.54 -25.99 -8.33
C GLY A 72 -5.46 -25.90 -9.54
N LEU A 73 -4.89 -25.83 -10.75
CA LEU A 73 -5.63 -25.82 -12.01
C LEU A 73 -6.34 -27.15 -12.27
N HIS A 74 -5.65 -28.28 -12.05
CA HIS A 74 -6.29 -29.59 -12.18
C HIS A 74 -7.45 -29.75 -11.20
N PHE A 75 -7.29 -29.27 -9.97
CA PHE A 75 -8.33 -29.29 -8.96
C PHE A 75 -9.54 -28.44 -9.38
N TYR A 76 -9.31 -27.22 -9.85
CA TYR A 76 -10.38 -26.37 -10.41
C TYR A 76 -11.13 -27.06 -11.54
N ASN A 77 -10.41 -27.77 -12.42
CA ASN A 77 -10.99 -28.49 -13.56
C ASN A 77 -11.88 -29.70 -13.16
N LEU A 78 -11.81 -30.17 -11.91
CA LEU A 78 -12.74 -31.16 -11.35
C LEU A 78 -14.14 -30.56 -11.13
N ALA A 79 -14.25 -29.25 -10.90
CA ALA A 79 -15.53 -28.60 -10.74
C ALA A 79 -16.36 -28.67 -12.03
N ARG A 80 -17.67 -28.89 -11.85
CA ARG A 80 -18.68 -28.80 -12.91
C ARG A 80 -19.23 -27.36 -12.98
N PRO A 81 -19.26 -26.73 -14.17
CA PRO A 81 -20.00 -25.50 -14.40
C PRO A 81 -21.48 -25.74 -14.10
N HIS A 82 -22.16 -24.72 -13.58
CA HIS A 82 -23.61 -24.73 -13.33
C HIS A 82 -24.10 -25.98 -12.57
N ARG A 83 -23.37 -26.38 -11.52
CA ARG A 83 -23.64 -27.61 -10.74
C ARG A 83 -25.02 -27.60 -10.07
N ASP A 84 -25.43 -26.42 -9.62
CA ASP A 84 -26.76 -26.08 -9.13
C ASP A 84 -27.84 -26.37 -10.17
N SER A 85 -27.73 -25.80 -11.37
CA SER A 85 -28.70 -26.00 -12.44
C SER A 85 -28.77 -27.47 -12.88
N ILE A 86 -27.63 -28.16 -12.93
CA ILE A 86 -27.57 -29.60 -13.26
C ILE A 86 -28.33 -30.44 -12.24
N TYR A 87 -28.19 -30.15 -10.94
CA TYR A 87 -28.87 -30.91 -9.90
C TYR A 87 -30.38 -30.70 -9.94
N LEU A 88 -30.82 -29.45 -10.09
CA LEU A 88 -32.23 -29.11 -10.22
C LEU A 88 -32.85 -29.76 -11.47
N LYS A 89 -32.16 -29.68 -12.61
CA LYS A 89 -32.59 -30.34 -13.85
C LYS A 89 -32.70 -31.85 -13.70
N TRP A 90 -31.72 -32.49 -13.06
CA TRP A 90 -31.77 -33.93 -12.78
C TRP A 90 -33.00 -34.31 -11.95
N MET A 91 -33.36 -33.52 -10.92
CA MET A 91 -34.55 -33.77 -10.10
C MET A 91 -35.84 -33.70 -10.91
N GLN A 92 -35.94 -32.73 -11.83
CA GLN A 92 -37.11 -32.55 -12.70
C GLN A 92 -37.24 -33.67 -13.73
N GLU A 93 -36.14 -34.06 -14.37
CA GLU A 93 -36.13 -35.04 -15.46
C GLU A 93 -36.21 -36.50 -14.97
N ASN A 94 -35.98 -36.76 -13.66
CA ASN A 94 -35.94 -38.12 -13.11
C ASN A 94 -36.93 -38.34 -11.95
N PRO A 95 -38.25 -38.18 -12.17
CA PRO A 95 -39.25 -38.26 -11.09
C PRO A 95 -39.29 -39.65 -10.43
N ASN A 96 -39.10 -40.72 -11.20
CA ASN A 96 -39.05 -42.08 -10.66
C ASN A 96 -37.78 -42.33 -9.82
N GLY A 97 -36.65 -41.72 -10.19
CA GLY A 97 -35.40 -41.79 -9.43
C GLY A 97 -35.50 -41.02 -8.12
N LEU A 98 -36.14 -39.84 -8.16
CA LEU A 98 -36.44 -39.04 -6.97
C LEU A 98 -37.35 -39.79 -6.00
N LYS A 99 -38.43 -40.41 -6.50
CA LYS A 99 -39.32 -41.27 -5.69
C LYS A 99 -38.57 -42.43 -5.02
N ARG A 100 -37.66 -43.11 -5.74
CA ARG A 100 -36.83 -44.19 -5.17
C ARG A 100 -35.91 -43.69 -4.06
N ARG A 101 -35.26 -42.54 -4.24
CA ARG A 101 -34.42 -41.92 -3.20
C ARG A 101 -35.22 -41.50 -1.99
N ASN A 102 -36.39 -40.88 -2.21
CA ASN A 102 -37.27 -40.43 -1.14
C ASN A 102 -37.93 -41.59 -0.35
N LYS A 103 -37.78 -42.84 -0.81
CA LYS A 103 -38.16 -44.04 -0.04
C LYS A 103 -37.14 -44.39 1.06
N ILE A 104 -35.87 -43.99 0.88
CA ILE A 104 -34.77 -44.29 1.81
C ILE A 104 -34.40 -43.04 2.62
N LEU A 105 -34.47 -41.86 2.01
CA LEU A 105 -34.14 -40.57 2.59
C LEU A 105 -35.39 -39.69 2.66
N SER A 106 -35.48 -38.81 3.66
CA SER A 106 -36.53 -37.78 3.64
C SER A 106 -36.30 -36.78 2.50
N GLU A 107 -37.35 -36.11 2.05
CA GLU A 107 -37.25 -35.08 1.01
C GLU A 107 -36.23 -33.98 1.37
N LYS A 108 -36.23 -33.58 2.65
CA LYS A 108 -35.25 -32.64 3.21
C LYS A 108 -33.81 -33.16 3.07
N GLN A 109 -33.57 -34.43 3.38
CA GLN A 109 -32.25 -35.07 3.22
C GLN A 109 -31.83 -35.14 1.74
N THR A 110 -32.76 -35.44 0.83
CA THR A 110 -32.49 -35.44 -0.62
C THR A 110 -32.10 -34.05 -1.12
N ILE A 111 -32.81 -32.99 -0.70
CA ILE A 111 -32.47 -31.61 -1.05
C ILE A 111 -31.11 -31.23 -0.45
N GLN A 112 -30.87 -31.56 0.82
CA GLN A 112 -29.61 -31.27 1.51
C GLN A 112 -28.40 -31.96 0.86
N LEU A 113 -28.55 -33.19 0.36
CA LEU A 113 -27.52 -33.86 -0.44
C LEU A 113 -27.24 -33.12 -1.75
N GLY A 114 -28.27 -32.55 -2.38
CA GLY A 114 -28.12 -31.69 -3.54
C GLY A 114 -27.27 -30.47 -3.24
N GLN A 115 -27.67 -29.75 -2.19
CA GLN A 115 -26.96 -28.57 -1.73
C GLN A 115 -25.51 -28.89 -1.37
N SER A 116 -25.25 -30.00 -0.67
CA SER A 116 -23.87 -30.39 -0.32
C SER A 116 -23.01 -30.68 -1.55
N LEU A 117 -23.57 -31.23 -2.64
CA LEU A 117 -22.86 -31.39 -3.90
C LEU A 117 -22.57 -30.06 -4.61
N VAL A 118 -23.45 -29.07 -4.46
CA VAL A 118 -23.23 -27.70 -4.97
C VAL A 118 -22.15 -27.02 -4.13
N ASP A 119 -22.25 -27.08 -2.81
CA ASP A 119 -21.29 -26.50 -1.87
C ASP A 119 -19.90 -27.11 -2.04
N PHE A 120 -19.83 -28.44 -2.20
CA PHE A 120 -18.58 -29.14 -2.50
C PHE A 120 -17.97 -28.67 -3.82
N ASN A 121 -18.79 -28.48 -4.86
CA ASN A 121 -18.32 -27.95 -6.14
C ASN A 121 -17.82 -26.51 -6.04
N SER A 122 -18.50 -25.67 -5.26
CA SER A 122 -18.08 -24.30 -4.97
C SER A 122 -16.79 -24.27 -4.16
N TRP A 123 -16.63 -25.19 -3.19
CA TRP A 123 -15.38 -25.37 -2.45
C TRP A 123 -14.23 -25.78 -3.37
N ILE A 124 -14.45 -26.69 -4.33
CA ILE A 124 -13.43 -27.05 -5.34
C ILE A 124 -13.02 -25.82 -6.15
N LYS A 125 -13.97 -25.04 -6.68
CA LYS A 125 -13.67 -23.82 -7.45
C LYS A 125 -12.88 -22.79 -6.63
N ARG A 126 -13.25 -22.61 -5.37
CA ARG A 126 -12.61 -21.64 -4.46
C ARG A 126 -11.20 -22.07 -4.04
N THR A 127 -10.97 -23.37 -3.90
CA THR A 127 -9.69 -23.93 -3.44
C THR A 127 -8.73 -24.17 -4.60
N GLY A 128 -9.26 -24.44 -5.80
CA GLY A 128 -8.48 -24.55 -7.01
C GLY A 128 -8.13 -23.19 -7.61
N GLU A 129 -7.31 -23.20 -8.66
CA GLU A 129 -6.94 -22.02 -9.41
C GLU A 129 -7.62 -22.06 -10.77
N GLU A 130 -8.29 -20.97 -11.15
CA GLU A 130 -8.83 -20.84 -12.50
C GLU A 130 -7.70 -20.78 -13.55
N PRO A 131 -7.93 -21.19 -14.80
CA PRO A 131 -6.90 -21.13 -15.83
C PRO A 131 -6.40 -19.71 -16.02
N ALA A 132 -5.08 -19.52 -15.92
CA ALA A 132 -4.43 -18.26 -16.25
C ALA A 132 -4.53 -18.02 -17.76
N ILE A 133 -5.57 -17.30 -18.19
CA ILE A 133 -5.78 -17.00 -19.61
C ILE A 133 -4.83 -15.86 -20.01
N LEU A 134 -4.13 -16.06 -21.12
CA LEU A 134 -3.26 -15.03 -21.69
C LEU A 134 -4.13 -13.89 -22.25
N GLU A 135 -3.95 -12.69 -21.68
CA GLU A 135 -4.64 -11.47 -22.11
C GLU A 135 -3.64 -10.39 -22.56
N LEU A 136 -3.89 -9.78 -23.72
CA LEU A 136 -2.99 -8.77 -24.30
C LEU A 136 -2.93 -7.47 -23.48
N ASP A 137 -4.03 -7.12 -22.80
CA ASP A 137 -4.10 -5.95 -21.91
C ASP A 137 -3.18 -6.12 -20.70
N ASP A 138 -3.14 -7.32 -20.10
CA ASP A 138 -2.26 -7.63 -18.96
C ASP A 138 -0.79 -7.68 -19.36
N ILE A 139 -0.48 -8.17 -20.57
CA ILE A 139 0.86 -8.06 -21.15
C ILE A 139 1.26 -6.59 -21.29
N THR A 140 0.36 -5.74 -21.81
CA THR A 140 0.63 -4.31 -22.01
C THR A 140 0.92 -3.60 -20.69
N LYS A 141 0.07 -3.80 -19.68
CA LYS A 141 0.30 -3.28 -18.32
C LYS A 141 1.60 -3.81 -17.71
N SER A 142 1.94 -5.08 -17.95
CA SER A 142 3.21 -5.66 -17.48
C SER A 142 4.41 -4.96 -18.11
N LYS A 143 4.40 -4.67 -19.41
CA LYS A 143 5.47 -3.89 -20.07
C LYS A 143 5.60 -2.49 -19.48
N GLU A 144 4.48 -1.81 -19.20
CA GLU A 144 4.49 -0.48 -18.60
C GLU A 144 5.08 -0.50 -17.19
N ARG A 145 4.71 -1.48 -16.36
CA ARG A 145 5.29 -1.66 -15.02
C ARG A 145 6.79 -1.96 -15.07
N LEU A 146 7.22 -2.83 -15.99
CA LEU A 146 8.64 -3.11 -16.21
C LEU A 146 9.38 -1.84 -16.65
N ARG A 147 8.86 -1.10 -17.63
CA ARG A 147 9.45 0.16 -18.09
C ARG A 147 9.55 1.17 -16.95
N ALA A 148 8.47 1.37 -16.19
CA ALA A 148 8.42 2.29 -15.06
C ALA A 148 9.42 1.91 -13.95
N TRP A 149 9.63 0.61 -13.71
CA TRP A 149 10.61 0.13 -12.75
C TRP A 149 12.03 0.57 -13.11
N TYR A 150 12.47 0.31 -14.35
CA TYR A 150 13.81 0.71 -14.80
C TYR A 150 13.94 2.23 -15.00
N TRP A 151 12.86 2.90 -15.39
CA TRP A 151 12.81 4.36 -15.43
C TRP A 151 13.07 4.97 -14.05
N ASN A 152 12.45 4.41 -13.01
CA ASN A 152 12.69 4.84 -11.62
C ASN A 152 14.11 4.53 -11.11
N GLN A 153 14.86 3.71 -11.86
CA GLN A 153 16.27 3.45 -11.64
C GLN A 153 17.18 4.26 -12.56
N GLY A 154 16.68 5.26 -13.28
CA GLY A 154 17.48 6.15 -14.11
C GLY A 154 17.75 5.65 -15.53
N TRP A 155 17.18 4.52 -15.95
CA TRP A 155 17.20 4.09 -17.35
C TRP A 155 15.99 4.64 -18.10
N PHE A 156 15.98 5.95 -18.38
CA PHE A 156 14.81 6.65 -18.92
C PHE A 156 14.39 6.18 -20.32
N ASN A 157 15.34 5.69 -21.10
CA ASN A 157 15.11 5.21 -22.47
C ASN A 157 14.80 3.72 -22.52
N THR A 158 14.36 3.10 -21.42
CA THR A 158 14.10 1.66 -21.37
C THR A 158 13.01 1.26 -22.38
N GLU A 159 13.36 0.31 -23.25
CA GLU A 159 12.43 -0.35 -24.16
C GLU A 159 12.04 -1.71 -23.60
N VAL A 160 10.74 -2.03 -23.67
CA VAL A 160 10.21 -3.34 -23.27
C VAL A 160 9.37 -3.87 -24.41
N THR A 161 9.80 -4.98 -25.00
CA THR A 161 9.07 -5.74 -26.01
C THR A 161 8.57 -7.05 -25.42
N HIS A 162 7.69 -7.72 -26.15
CA HIS A 162 7.18 -9.04 -25.77
C HIS A 162 7.08 -9.92 -27.01
N GLU A 163 7.20 -11.22 -26.79
CA GLU A 163 6.93 -12.26 -27.77
C GLU A 163 6.02 -13.30 -27.11
N ILE A 164 5.02 -13.79 -27.84
CA ILE A 164 4.15 -14.89 -27.40
C ILE A 164 4.62 -16.13 -28.14
N ILE A 165 5.17 -17.09 -27.40
CA ILE A 165 5.69 -18.34 -27.96
C ILE A 165 4.63 -19.42 -27.74
N ASP A 166 4.10 -19.95 -28.83
CA ASP A 166 3.19 -21.08 -28.77
C ASP A 166 3.92 -22.35 -28.35
N SER A 167 3.32 -23.09 -27.41
CA SER A 167 3.83 -24.40 -27.02
C SER A 167 3.39 -25.46 -28.03
N ASP A 168 4.20 -26.51 -28.18
CA ASP A 168 3.83 -27.74 -28.90
C ASP A 168 2.52 -28.36 -28.38
N LYS A 169 2.14 -28.05 -27.13
CA LYS A 169 0.89 -28.48 -26.52
C LYS A 169 -0.23 -27.49 -26.85
N LYS A 170 -1.35 -28.00 -27.38
CA LYS A 170 -2.56 -27.24 -27.74
C LYS A 170 -2.97 -26.18 -26.69
N GLN A 171 -3.34 -25.00 -27.18
CA GLN A 171 -3.88 -23.85 -26.42
C GLN A 171 -3.01 -23.42 -25.22
N ARG A 172 -1.68 -23.47 -25.37
CA ARG A 172 -0.73 -23.02 -24.36
C ARG A 172 0.30 -22.11 -24.99
N ALA A 173 0.67 -21.06 -24.29
CA ALA A 173 1.72 -20.15 -24.71
C ALA A 173 2.51 -19.61 -23.52
N GLU A 174 3.76 -19.28 -23.79
CA GLU A 174 4.66 -18.53 -22.93
C GLU A 174 4.73 -17.09 -23.41
N VAL A 175 4.95 -16.14 -22.48
CA VAL A 175 5.27 -14.76 -22.83
C VAL A 175 6.72 -14.47 -22.45
N VAL A 176 7.51 -14.06 -23.43
CA VAL A 176 8.90 -13.62 -23.23
C VAL A 176 8.92 -12.09 -23.31
N TYR A 177 9.25 -11.44 -22.20
CA TYR A 177 9.48 -10.00 -22.13
C TYR A 177 10.96 -9.71 -22.31
N THR A 178 11.31 -8.88 -23.30
CA THR A 178 12.70 -8.44 -23.51
C THR A 178 12.83 -6.97 -23.14
N ILE A 179 13.70 -6.69 -22.18
CA ILE A 179 14.00 -5.36 -21.68
C ILE A 179 15.37 -4.94 -22.22
N LYS A 180 15.42 -3.79 -22.89
CA LYS A 180 16.66 -3.09 -23.23
C LYS A 180 16.71 -1.83 -22.38
N LYS A 181 17.62 -1.79 -21.40
CA LYS A 181 17.70 -0.64 -20.48
C LYS A 181 18.34 0.60 -21.11
N HIS A 182 19.21 0.39 -22.10
CA HIS A 182 20.12 1.42 -22.61
C HIS A 182 21.02 1.99 -21.50
N GLN A 183 21.66 3.14 -21.75
CA GLN A 183 22.55 3.78 -20.79
C GLN A 183 21.75 4.48 -19.68
N SER A 184 22.18 4.33 -18.42
CA SER A 184 21.59 5.06 -17.30
C SER A 184 21.93 6.54 -17.33
N TYR A 185 21.00 7.35 -16.83
CA TYR A 185 21.20 8.76 -16.62
C TYR A 185 21.88 8.99 -15.27
N LYS A 186 22.80 9.94 -15.24
CA LYS A 186 23.44 10.41 -14.01
C LYS A 186 22.96 11.81 -13.65
N VAL A 187 22.85 12.11 -12.38
CA VAL A 187 22.62 13.48 -11.90
C VAL A 187 23.85 14.31 -12.26
N ASP A 188 23.69 15.44 -12.93
CA ASP A 188 24.82 16.28 -13.37
C ASP A 188 24.98 17.52 -12.49
N SER A 189 23.89 18.25 -12.30
CA SER A 189 23.85 19.42 -11.43
C SER A 189 22.54 19.47 -10.65
N ILE A 190 22.59 20.09 -9.47
CA ILE A 190 21.43 20.33 -8.62
C ILE A 190 21.40 21.84 -8.38
N LYS A 191 20.30 22.48 -8.77
CA LYS A 191 20.04 23.92 -8.57
C LYS A 191 18.75 24.08 -7.78
N THR A 192 18.62 25.20 -7.08
CA THR A 192 17.40 25.52 -6.34
C THR A 192 16.63 26.67 -6.97
N ARG A 193 15.30 26.61 -6.83
CA ARG A 193 14.37 27.72 -7.05
C ARG A 193 13.39 27.71 -5.88
N ILE A 194 13.77 28.38 -4.80
CA ILE A 194 13.00 28.45 -3.55
C ILE A 194 12.49 29.88 -3.38
N SER A 195 11.17 30.03 -3.30
CA SER A 195 10.53 31.36 -3.26
C SER A 195 10.69 32.06 -1.90
N SER A 196 10.52 31.33 -0.80
CA SER A 196 10.69 31.88 0.55
C SER A 196 12.18 31.98 0.93
N PRO A 197 12.72 33.19 1.22
CA PRO A 197 14.13 33.36 1.60
C PRO A 197 14.52 32.59 2.87
N LEU A 198 13.57 32.44 3.79
CA LEU A 198 13.74 31.66 5.01
C LEU A 198 13.97 30.18 4.69
N VAL A 199 13.14 29.60 3.82
CA VAL A 199 13.25 28.19 3.43
C VAL A 199 14.52 27.96 2.61
N ASP A 200 14.89 28.90 1.73
CA ASP A 200 16.15 28.81 0.98
C ASP A 200 17.34 28.80 1.93
N SER A 201 17.39 29.73 2.89
CA SER A 201 18.46 29.78 3.90
C SER A 201 18.58 28.47 4.69
N LEU A 202 17.45 27.90 5.13
CA LEU A 202 17.42 26.60 5.81
C LEU A 202 17.91 25.46 4.91
N TYR A 203 17.53 25.46 3.63
CA TYR A 203 18.00 24.48 2.66
C TYR A 203 19.53 24.57 2.48
N GLN A 204 20.06 25.77 2.20
CA GLN A 204 21.48 25.98 1.93
C GLN A 204 22.35 25.56 3.13
N ALA A 205 21.90 25.86 4.35
CA ALA A 205 22.57 25.47 5.58
C ALA A 205 22.60 23.95 5.83
N ASN A 206 21.76 23.16 5.14
CA ASN A 206 21.59 21.72 5.36
C ASN A 206 21.85 20.88 4.10
N THR A 207 22.68 21.39 3.18
CA THR A 207 23.09 20.71 1.95
C THR A 207 24.00 19.51 2.17
N GLN A 208 24.81 19.51 3.23
CA GLN A 208 25.75 18.41 3.54
C GLN A 208 25.06 17.07 3.82
N GLY A 209 23.79 17.09 4.24
CA GLY A 209 22.99 15.88 4.50
C GLY A 209 22.11 15.41 3.34
N GLN A 210 22.31 15.95 2.13
CA GLN A 210 21.50 15.61 0.96
C GLN A 210 21.67 14.15 0.54
N LEU A 211 20.58 13.53 0.12
CA LEU A 211 20.57 12.15 -0.36
C LEU A 211 20.75 12.04 -1.87
N ILE A 212 20.58 13.14 -2.60
CA ILE A 212 20.82 13.22 -4.04
C ILE A 212 22.19 13.87 -4.30
N THR A 213 23.03 13.23 -5.10
CA THR A 213 24.42 13.66 -5.34
C THR A 213 24.72 13.71 -6.84
N ALA A 214 25.42 14.76 -7.27
CA ALA A 214 25.91 14.86 -8.65
C ALA A 214 26.96 13.77 -8.95
N GLY A 215 26.93 13.22 -10.16
CA GLY A 215 27.78 12.13 -10.63
C GLY A 215 27.20 10.72 -10.42
N GLU A 216 26.23 10.58 -9.52
CA GLU A 216 25.54 9.32 -9.23
C GLU A 216 24.44 9.02 -10.24
N GLN A 217 24.09 7.73 -10.37
CA GLN A 217 22.98 7.30 -11.20
C GLN A 217 21.67 7.86 -10.64
N TYR A 218 20.82 8.40 -11.52
CA TYR A 218 19.50 8.86 -11.12
C TYR A 218 18.69 7.70 -10.53
N TYR A 219 18.15 7.89 -9.32
CA TYR A 219 17.34 6.88 -8.65
C TYR A 219 16.16 7.58 -7.95
N THR A 220 14.94 7.42 -8.47
CA THR A 220 13.73 8.10 -7.97
C THR A 220 13.54 7.96 -6.46
N PRO A 221 13.78 6.79 -5.83
CA PRO A 221 13.67 6.65 -4.38
C PRO A 221 14.59 7.58 -3.57
N ASP A 222 15.77 7.96 -4.08
CA ASP A 222 16.64 8.92 -3.39
C ASP A 222 16.02 10.32 -3.39
N PHE A 223 15.37 10.73 -4.49
CA PHE A 223 14.62 11.99 -4.55
C PHE A 223 13.40 11.98 -3.62
N ASN A 224 12.74 10.83 -3.48
CA ASN A 224 11.64 10.68 -2.53
C ASN A 224 12.13 10.76 -1.08
N ALA A 225 13.26 10.11 -0.78
CA ALA A 225 13.88 10.19 0.53
C ALA A 225 14.36 11.62 0.84
N GLU A 226 14.93 12.32 -0.15
CA GLU A 226 15.34 13.72 -0.01
C GLU A 226 14.13 14.64 0.23
N ARG A 227 13.02 14.41 -0.47
CA ARG A 227 11.75 15.12 -0.22
C ARG A 227 11.31 14.98 1.24
N ASP A 228 11.35 13.74 1.74
CA ASP A 228 10.93 13.42 3.11
C ASP A 228 11.89 14.02 4.15
N ARG A 229 13.20 13.98 3.87
CA ARG A 229 14.23 14.63 4.69
C ARG A 229 14.02 16.14 4.77
N LEU A 230 13.79 16.81 3.63
CA LEU A 230 13.56 18.25 3.56
C LEU A 230 12.25 18.65 4.25
N MET A 231 11.16 17.93 4.02
CA MET A 231 9.90 18.15 4.74
C MET A 231 10.13 18.07 6.26
N THR A 232 10.79 17.00 6.72
CA THR A 232 11.11 16.80 8.14
C THR A 232 12.00 17.91 8.68
N LEU A 233 13.02 18.33 7.93
CA LEU A 233 13.90 19.44 8.28
C LEU A 233 13.10 20.72 8.48
N PHE A 234 12.28 21.12 7.51
CA PHE A 234 11.53 22.37 7.56
C PHE A 234 10.47 22.37 8.66
N ARG A 235 9.71 21.28 8.80
CA ARG A 235 8.69 21.17 9.86
C ARG A 235 9.29 21.18 11.26
N ASN A 236 10.48 20.60 11.45
CA ASN A 236 11.23 20.68 12.71
C ASN A 236 12.02 21.99 12.92
N ASN A 237 11.94 22.93 11.97
CA ASN A 237 12.46 24.30 12.08
C ASN A 237 11.32 25.34 12.05
N GLY A 238 10.09 24.95 12.41
CA GLY A 238 8.97 25.87 12.56
C GLY A 238 8.15 26.13 11.30
N ILE A 239 8.47 25.50 10.16
CA ILE A 239 7.69 25.68 8.94
C ILE A 239 6.45 24.77 8.97
N PHE A 240 5.48 25.15 9.80
CA PHE A 240 4.30 24.34 10.17
C PHE A 240 3.49 23.83 8.97
N TYR A 241 3.38 24.64 7.92
CA TYR A 241 2.58 24.32 6.74
C TYR A 241 3.37 23.64 5.61
N MET A 242 4.63 23.26 5.84
CA MET A 242 5.38 22.52 4.85
C MET A 242 4.78 21.11 4.70
N GLU A 243 4.55 20.73 3.45
CA GLU A 243 3.99 19.46 3.02
C GLU A 243 4.83 18.96 1.84
N LYS A 244 4.79 17.65 1.55
CA LYS A 244 5.64 17.05 0.51
C LYS A 244 5.38 17.65 -0.87
N GLU A 245 4.15 18.02 -1.15
CA GLU A 245 3.67 18.53 -2.44
C GLU A 245 4.31 19.88 -2.82
N PHE A 246 4.77 20.64 -1.82
CA PHE A 246 5.49 21.89 -2.05
C PHE A 246 6.95 21.67 -2.46
N ILE A 247 7.51 20.47 -2.27
CA ILE A 247 8.90 20.14 -2.58
C ILE A 247 8.94 19.32 -3.87
N LYS A 248 9.22 20.02 -4.98
CA LYS A 248 9.25 19.44 -6.32
C LYS A 248 10.69 19.27 -6.80
N PHE A 249 10.91 18.20 -7.57
CA PHE A 249 12.14 17.97 -8.29
C PHE A 249 11.80 17.90 -9.77
N GLU A 250 12.37 18.79 -10.56
CA GLU A 250 12.26 18.77 -12.02
C GLU A 250 13.60 18.36 -12.61
N GLY A 251 13.60 17.38 -13.52
CA GLY A 251 14.78 16.89 -14.19
C GLY A 251 14.76 17.24 -15.67
N ASP A 252 15.73 18.03 -16.14
CA ASP A 252 15.96 18.23 -17.56
C ASP A 252 16.97 17.22 -18.09
N THR A 253 16.57 16.49 -19.12
CA THR A 253 17.30 15.38 -19.75
C THR A 253 17.47 15.58 -21.27
N VAL A 254 17.00 16.71 -21.81
CA VAL A 254 16.97 16.97 -23.26
C VAL A 254 18.35 17.41 -23.74
N ASN A 255 18.89 16.71 -24.75
CA ASN A 255 20.21 17.00 -25.35
C ASN A 255 21.39 16.98 -24.35
N THR A 256 21.23 16.35 -23.19
CA THR A 256 22.24 16.34 -22.11
C THR A 256 23.23 15.18 -22.20
N LYS A 257 23.06 14.24 -23.14
CA LYS A 257 23.85 13.01 -23.29
C LYS A 257 23.82 12.12 -22.03
N HIS A 258 22.62 11.69 -21.61
CA HIS A 258 22.40 10.81 -20.44
C HIS A 258 22.76 11.46 -19.10
N LYS A 259 22.49 12.76 -18.99
CA LYS A 259 22.67 13.55 -17.77
C LYS A 259 21.34 14.18 -17.36
N ALA A 260 21.06 14.23 -16.08
CA ALA A 260 19.86 14.85 -15.53
C ALA A 260 20.26 16.11 -14.76
N ASN A 261 19.84 17.28 -15.25
CA ASN A 261 19.97 18.54 -14.52
C ASN A 261 18.75 18.70 -13.63
N ILE A 262 18.97 18.75 -12.32
CA ILE A 262 17.89 18.74 -11.33
C ILE A 262 17.64 20.16 -10.81
N ALA A 263 16.38 20.58 -10.81
CA ALA A 263 15.90 21.76 -10.11
C ALA A 263 15.07 21.34 -8.89
N VAL A 264 15.50 21.75 -7.70
CA VAL A 264 14.71 21.68 -6.47
C VAL A 264 13.85 22.92 -6.39
N ILE A 265 12.55 22.75 -6.44
CA ILE A 265 11.57 23.84 -6.51
C ILE A 265 10.71 23.81 -5.27
N ILE A 266 10.67 24.94 -4.56
CA ILE A 266 9.76 25.15 -3.43
C ILE A 266 9.10 26.51 -3.61
N ASP A 267 7.86 26.49 -4.08
CA ASP A 267 7.06 27.70 -4.31
C ASP A 267 6.31 28.10 -3.02
N ASP A 268 5.90 29.36 -2.95
CA ASP A 268 5.02 29.83 -1.88
C ASP A 268 3.66 29.11 -1.89
N ARG A 269 3.01 29.06 -0.73
CA ARG A 269 1.73 28.38 -0.58
C ARG A 269 0.64 29.16 -1.30
N GLU A 270 -0.14 28.47 -2.13
CA GLU A 270 -1.33 29.02 -2.76
C GLU A 270 -2.55 28.76 -1.88
N ILE A 271 -3.22 29.82 -1.45
CA ILE A 271 -4.41 29.76 -0.58
C ILE A 271 -5.56 30.43 -1.31
N LYS A 272 -6.71 29.75 -1.34
CA LYS A 272 -7.95 30.34 -1.85
C LYS A 272 -8.53 31.30 -0.82
N ASP A 273 -8.85 32.50 -1.28
CA ASP A 273 -9.55 33.52 -0.52
C ASP A 273 -10.72 34.04 -1.36
N GLY A 274 -11.92 33.52 -1.07
CA GLY A 274 -13.09 33.67 -1.95
C GLY A 274 -12.80 33.15 -3.36
N ASP A 275 -12.94 34.04 -4.35
CA ASP A 275 -12.69 33.75 -5.77
C ASP A 275 -11.23 33.98 -6.20
N SER A 276 -10.35 34.41 -5.29
CA SER A 276 -8.94 34.72 -5.58
C SER A 276 -7.97 33.68 -5.04
N ILE A 277 -6.79 33.57 -5.66
CA ILE A 277 -5.67 32.77 -5.17
C ILE A 277 -4.57 33.73 -4.69
N ILE A 278 -4.20 33.62 -3.42
CA ILE A 278 -3.14 34.42 -2.80
C ILE A 278 -1.94 33.52 -2.53
N LYS A 279 -0.73 34.02 -2.84
CA LYS A 279 0.52 33.37 -2.47
C LYS A 279 0.96 33.82 -1.08
N LYS A 280 1.21 32.89 -0.17
CA LYS A 280 1.74 33.16 1.16
C LYS A 280 3.10 32.49 1.34
N PRO A 281 4.14 33.25 1.72
CA PRO A 281 5.44 32.66 2.00
C PRO A 281 5.38 31.74 3.22
N PHE A 282 6.35 30.83 3.28
CA PHE A 282 6.61 30.03 4.48
C PHE A 282 7.27 30.88 5.56
N LEU A 283 6.73 30.80 6.78
CA LEU A 283 7.17 31.54 7.98
C LEU A 283 7.45 30.56 9.12
N ILE A 284 8.28 30.97 10.09
CA ILE A 284 8.51 30.23 11.34
C ILE A 284 7.29 30.41 12.25
N HIS A 285 6.69 29.32 12.66
CA HIS A 285 5.58 29.31 13.60
C HIS A 285 6.04 28.96 15.01
N LYS A 286 5.33 29.50 16.01
CA LYS A 286 5.59 29.26 17.43
C LYS A 286 4.32 28.81 18.15
N ILE A 287 4.48 28.05 19.22
CA ILE A 287 3.36 27.67 20.09
C ILE A 287 3.02 28.87 20.98
N SER A 288 1.84 29.46 20.85
CA SER A 288 1.40 30.60 21.68
C SER A 288 0.57 30.19 22.88
N LYS A 289 -0.04 29.00 22.83
CA LYS A 289 -0.93 28.51 23.90
C LYS A 289 -1.03 26.99 23.85
N ILE A 290 -1.14 26.38 25.02
CA ILE A 290 -1.34 24.93 25.15
C ILE A 290 -2.59 24.69 25.98
N ASN A 291 -3.54 23.97 25.40
CA ASN A 291 -4.79 23.58 26.02
C ASN A 291 -4.86 22.05 26.06
N VAL A 292 -5.16 21.49 27.23
CA VAL A 292 -5.33 20.04 27.44
C VAL A 292 -6.75 19.79 27.90
N TYR A 293 -7.42 18.86 27.22
CA TYR A 293 -8.79 18.45 27.44
C TYR A 293 -8.79 16.97 27.86
N PRO A 294 -8.70 16.64 29.16
CA PRO A 294 -8.55 15.26 29.66
C PRO A 294 -9.80 14.37 29.44
N ASP A 295 -10.94 15.02 29.24
CA ASP A 295 -12.32 14.51 29.23
C ASP A 295 -13.08 15.14 28.05
N TYR A 296 -12.51 15.01 26.84
CA TYR A 296 -13.05 15.66 25.64
C TYR A 296 -14.43 15.13 25.20
N GLU A 297 -14.77 13.88 25.52
CA GLU A 297 -16.12 13.35 25.25
C GLU A 297 -17.18 14.10 26.07
N GLU A 298 -16.88 14.41 27.33
CA GLU A 298 -17.74 15.19 28.21
C GLU A 298 -17.88 16.65 27.72
N ALA A 299 -16.87 17.18 27.00
CA ALA A 299 -16.96 18.50 26.35
C ALA A 299 -18.04 18.56 25.26
N LEU A 300 -18.30 17.44 24.58
CA LEU A 300 -19.35 17.34 23.56
C LEU A 300 -20.77 17.31 24.16
N ALA A 301 -20.88 17.07 25.47
CA ALA A 301 -22.15 17.02 26.21
C ALA A 301 -22.58 18.39 26.78
N SER A 302 -21.95 19.49 26.37
CA SER A 302 -22.28 20.87 26.77
C SER A 302 -22.12 21.19 28.27
N SER A 303 -21.22 20.51 28.97
CA SER A 303 -20.87 20.85 30.34
C SER A 303 -20.08 22.16 30.43
N ILE A 304 -20.18 22.86 31.55
CA ILE A 304 -19.43 24.10 31.79
C ILE A 304 -17.96 23.74 32.06
N PRO A 305 -16.98 24.31 31.33
CA PRO A 305 -15.59 24.00 31.56
C PRO A 305 -15.04 24.67 32.83
N ASP A 306 -14.23 23.92 33.60
CA ASP A 306 -13.32 24.46 34.62
C ASP A 306 -11.89 24.48 34.07
N THR A 307 -11.24 25.64 34.10
CA THR A 307 -9.87 25.82 33.58
C THR A 307 -8.90 26.06 34.72
N THR A 308 -7.92 25.17 34.85
CA THR A 308 -6.78 25.35 35.76
C THR A 308 -5.50 25.58 34.97
N ARG A 309 -4.81 26.69 35.23
CA ARG A 309 -3.48 26.94 34.66
C ARG A 309 -2.41 26.21 35.49
N TYR A 310 -1.58 25.39 34.85
CA TYR A 310 -0.48 24.66 35.48
C TYR A 310 0.75 24.66 34.57
N LYS A 311 1.88 25.21 35.03
CA LYS A 311 3.13 25.33 34.22
C LYS A 311 2.89 25.88 32.81
N ASN A 312 2.12 26.98 32.70
CA ASN A 312 1.73 27.62 31.44
C ASN A 312 0.88 26.77 30.48
N ILE A 313 0.32 25.65 30.96
CA ILE A 313 -0.65 24.84 30.24
C ILE A 313 -2.04 25.09 30.82
N ASN A 314 -3.03 25.29 29.97
CA ASN A 314 -4.44 25.36 30.37
C ASN A 314 -5.00 23.95 30.41
N ILE A 315 -5.37 23.47 31.59
CA ILE A 315 -6.05 22.18 31.74
C ILE A 315 -7.54 22.47 31.88
N ILE A 316 -8.31 22.11 30.85
CA ILE A 316 -9.72 22.43 30.70
C ILE A 316 -10.52 21.15 30.90
N ARG A 317 -11.38 21.12 31.93
CA ARG A 317 -12.17 19.95 32.31
C ARG A 317 -13.66 20.23 32.18
N TYR A 318 -14.42 19.25 31.74
CA TYR A 318 -15.86 19.35 31.53
C TYR A 318 -16.66 18.52 32.54
N GLY A 319 -16.01 17.71 33.38
CA GLY A 319 -16.62 17.00 34.51
C GLY A 319 -16.12 17.42 35.91
N GLY A 320 -16.87 17.10 36.95
CA GLY A 320 -16.52 17.41 38.35
C GLY A 320 -15.42 16.53 38.95
N GLU A 321 -15.21 15.31 38.44
CA GLU A 321 -14.20 14.39 38.97
C GLU A 321 -12.84 14.55 38.30
N LYS A 322 -11.82 14.86 39.12
CA LYS A 322 -10.43 14.97 38.69
C LYS A 322 -9.79 13.59 38.52
N LYS A 323 -10.09 12.90 37.40
CA LYS A 323 -9.54 11.58 37.06
C LYS A 323 -8.01 11.56 36.97
N TYR A 324 -7.38 12.67 36.57
CA TYR A 324 -5.92 12.78 36.41
C TYR A 324 -5.32 14.04 37.05
N ARG A 325 -4.15 13.86 37.67
CA ARG A 325 -3.35 14.94 38.27
C ARG A 325 -2.75 15.84 37.19
N ASN A 326 -2.73 17.16 37.44
CA ASN A 326 -2.16 18.15 36.50
C ASN A 326 -0.71 17.84 36.10
N PHE A 327 0.11 17.38 37.04
CA PHE A 327 1.50 17.03 36.77
C PHE A 327 1.64 15.90 35.74
N VAL A 328 0.78 14.87 35.79
CA VAL A 328 0.84 13.73 34.86
C VAL A 328 0.49 14.18 33.44
N LEU A 329 -0.50 15.07 33.31
CA LEU A 329 -0.90 15.63 32.01
C LEU A 329 0.18 16.54 31.44
N ALA A 330 0.80 17.38 32.28
CA ALA A 330 1.84 18.31 31.85
C ALA A 330 3.18 17.62 31.53
N ASP A 331 3.57 16.57 32.29
CA ASP A 331 4.78 15.76 32.04
C ASP A 331 4.73 15.04 30.68
N ALA A 332 3.51 14.84 30.15
CA ALA A 332 3.33 14.19 28.87
C ALA A 332 3.59 15.09 27.66
N ILE A 333 3.82 16.41 27.86
CA ILE A 333 3.88 17.42 26.80
C ILE A 333 5.32 17.89 26.60
N PHE A 334 5.82 17.77 25.36
CA PHE A 334 7.24 18.00 25.00
C PHE A 334 7.51 19.37 24.36
N PHE A 335 6.51 20.25 24.32
CA PHE A 335 6.64 21.62 23.84
C PHE A 335 6.00 22.59 24.83
N HIS A 336 6.48 23.82 24.84
CA HIS A 336 6.07 24.87 25.77
C HIS A 336 5.54 26.10 25.03
N GLU A 337 4.82 26.94 25.76
CA GLU A 337 4.43 28.27 25.30
C GLU A 337 5.71 29.07 24.95
N GLY A 338 5.77 29.60 23.72
CA GLY A 338 6.90 30.33 23.15
C GLY A 338 7.84 29.51 22.26
N ASP A 339 7.77 28.17 22.33
CA ASP A 339 8.65 27.30 21.54
C ASP A 339 8.39 27.43 20.04
N ILE A 340 9.45 27.32 19.23
CA ILE A 340 9.30 27.13 17.79
C ILE A 340 8.62 25.78 17.54
N TYR A 341 7.67 25.77 16.61
CA TYR A 341 6.98 24.54 16.23
C TYR A 341 7.95 23.47 15.73
N ARG A 342 7.79 22.24 16.23
CA ARG A 342 8.50 21.05 15.71
C ARG A 342 7.60 19.83 15.72
N ASP A 343 7.56 19.09 14.60
CA ASP A 343 6.87 17.80 14.51
C ASP A 343 7.35 16.83 15.60
N ILE A 344 8.67 16.80 15.87
CA ILE A 344 9.25 15.84 16.80
C ILE A 344 8.71 15.98 18.23
N ASP A 345 8.38 17.20 18.68
CA ASP A 345 7.82 17.42 20.01
C ASP A 345 6.33 17.05 20.06
N ARG A 346 5.60 17.29 18.96
CA ARG A 346 4.23 16.83 18.81
C ARG A 346 4.15 15.30 18.88
N ASP A 347 5.05 14.62 18.17
CA ASP A 347 5.08 13.15 18.11
C ASP A 347 5.52 12.54 19.44
N ARG A 348 6.51 13.14 20.12
CA ARG A 348 6.88 12.75 21.49
C ARG A 348 5.72 12.90 22.47
N THR A 349 4.98 14.00 22.37
CA THR A 349 3.78 14.24 23.19
C THR A 349 2.73 13.18 22.93
N PHE A 350 2.43 12.89 21.65
CA PHE A 350 1.49 11.84 21.26
C PHE A 350 1.88 10.46 21.81
N ASN A 351 3.15 10.08 21.64
CA ASN A 351 3.66 8.79 22.09
C ASN A 351 3.63 8.67 23.61
N ARG A 352 4.09 9.69 24.34
CA ARG A 352 4.09 9.70 25.80
C ARG A 352 2.69 9.59 26.38
N ILE A 353 1.71 10.29 25.81
CA ILE A 353 0.30 10.17 26.24
C ILE A 353 -0.24 8.77 25.98
N THR A 354 0.11 8.17 24.83
CA THR A 354 -0.29 6.80 24.48
C THR A 354 0.31 5.76 25.44
N GLU A 355 1.57 5.96 25.86
CA GLU A 355 2.27 5.13 26.84
C GLU A 355 1.65 5.15 28.24
N LEU A 356 0.93 6.23 28.61
CA LEU A 356 0.17 6.27 29.86
C LEU A 356 -0.92 5.20 29.92
N LYS A 357 -1.39 4.70 28.77
CA LYS A 357 -2.46 3.70 28.58
C LYS A 357 -3.83 4.09 29.17
N SER A 358 -3.94 5.20 29.89
CA SER A 358 -5.17 5.72 30.50
C SER A 358 -6.14 6.33 29.50
N PHE A 359 -5.66 6.70 28.30
CA PHE A 359 -6.45 7.33 27.26
C PHE A 359 -6.59 6.39 26.04
N TYR A 360 -7.63 6.58 25.25
CA TYR A 360 -7.62 6.19 23.84
C TYR A 360 -6.60 7.04 23.06
N THR A 361 -6.50 6.83 21.75
CA THR A 361 -5.57 7.56 20.89
C THR A 361 -5.77 9.08 21.05
N PRO A 362 -4.75 9.84 21.47
CA PRO A 362 -4.88 11.28 21.68
C PRO A 362 -4.99 12.02 20.35
N SER A 363 -5.69 13.16 20.35
CA SER A 363 -5.73 14.07 19.20
C SER A 363 -5.02 15.38 19.54
N ILE A 364 -3.94 15.70 18.82
CA ILE A 364 -3.20 16.95 18.99
C ILE A 364 -3.42 17.81 17.75
N ARG A 365 -4.20 18.88 17.92
CA ARG A 365 -4.51 19.87 16.88
C ARG A 365 -3.70 21.13 17.12
N LEU A 366 -3.11 21.65 16.04
CA LEU A 366 -2.39 22.92 16.03
C LEU A 366 -3.16 23.85 15.12
N GLU A 367 -3.67 24.92 15.69
CA GLU A 367 -4.57 25.86 15.01
C GLU A 367 -3.97 27.27 15.08
N PRO A 368 -4.10 28.10 14.03
CA PRO A 368 -3.66 29.49 14.08
C PRO A 368 -4.29 30.22 15.26
N ASP A 369 -3.50 31.02 15.98
CA ASP A 369 -4.01 31.87 17.04
C ASP A 369 -4.77 33.05 16.43
N PRO A 370 -6.10 33.15 16.59
CA PRO A 370 -6.87 34.24 15.99
C PRO A 370 -6.53 35.62 16.59
N ALA A 371 -5.88 35.66 17.76
CA ALA A 371 -5.41 36.90 18.36
C ALA A 371 -4.10 37.42 17.75
N ASP A 372 -3.38 36.58 16.98
CA ASP A 372 -2.13 36.96 16.33
C ASP A 372 -2.37 37.43 14.90
N SER A 373 -2.31 38.75 14.69
CA SER A 373 -2.45 39.37 13.38
C SER A 373 -1.28 39.06 12.43
N THR A 374 -0.14 38.57 12.94
CA THR A 374 1.00 38.17 12.10
C THR A 374 0.84 36.76 11.53
N GLY A 375 -0.05 35.95 12.11
CA GLY A 375 -0.39 34.60 11.63
C GLY A 375 0.72 33.57 11.82
N VAL A 376 1.64 33.77 12.78
CA VAL A 376 2.75 32.84 13.07
C VAL A 376 2.58 32.08 14.39
N SER A 377 1.55 32.41 15.15
CA SER A 377 1.24 31.78 16.43
C SER A 377 0.29 30.59 16.26
N LEU A 378 0.57 29.50 16.98
CA LEU A 378 -0.23 28.28 16.99
C LEU A 378 -0.72 27.96 18.39
N ILE A 379 -2.02 27.70 18.51
CA ILE A 379 -2.65 27.13 19.70
C ILE A 379 -2.60 25.61 19.57
N ALA A 380 -1.99 24.95 20.55
CA ALA A 380 -1.97 23.49 20.66
C ALA A 380 -3.15 23.00 21.51
N ASN A 381 -4.10 22.31 20.89
CA ASN A 381 -5.25 21.69 21.53
C ASN A 381 -5.03 20.16 21.62
N ILE A 382 -4.78 19.67 22.83
CA ILE A 382 -4.54 18.25 23.13
C ILE A 382 -5.84 17.66 23.69
N LEU A 383 -6.50 16.82 22.90
CA LEU A 383 -7.80 16.24 23.20
C LEU A 383 -7.65 14.78 23.57
N LEU A 384 -8.11 14.45 24.77
CA LEU A 384 -7.96 13.14 25.37
C LEU A 384 -9.33 12.56 25.69
N THR A 385 -9.46 11.27 25.43
CA THR A 385 -10.62 10.48 25.85
C THR A 385 -10.14 9.41 26.82
N SER A 386 -10.66 9.44 28.04
CA SER A 386 -10.33 8.46 29.07
C SER A 386 -10.87 7.08 28.71
N LYS A 387 -10.07 6.03 28.92
CA LYS A 387 -10.61 4.67 28.95
C LYS A 387 -11.42 4.50 30.24
N ARG A 388 -12.57 3.84 30.15
CA ARG A 388 -13.27 3.38 31.36
C ARG A 388 -12.37 2.34 32.02
N ASN A 389 -12.12 2.47 33.32
CA ASN A 389 -11.43 1.42 34.07
C ASN A 389 -12.20 0.12 33.85
N SER A 390 -11.55 -0.91 33.32
CA SER A 390 -12.00 -2.28 33.54
C SER A 390 -11.82 -2.53 35.02
N SER A 391 -12.92 -2.49 35.76
CA SER A 391 -13.04 -2.78 37.18
C SER A 391 -12.33 -4.08 37.56
#